data_AF-A0A936WEW4-F1
#
_entry.id   AF-A0A936WEW4-F1
#
_cell.length_a   1.000
_cell.length_b   1.000
_cell.length_c   1.000
_cell.angle_alpha   90.00
_cell.angle_beta   90.00
_cell.angle_gamma   90.00
#
_symmetry.space_group_name_H-M   'P 1'
#
loop_
_entity.id
_entity.type
_entity.pdbx_description
1 polymer ?
#
loop_
_entity_poly.entity_id
_entity_poly.type
_entity_poly.pdbx_seq_one_letter_code
_entity_poly.pdbx_strand_id
1 'polypeptide(L)' 'MVRHIDDLHAAMKTVKGTHPLAILAMMVLAQHIHVIWRLPPGDANYPLRCSLIKASFSRRQTKNGHIHASR' A
#
# COMPACT_ATOMS: atom_id res chain seq x y z
N MET A 1 -3.73 -8.66 -7.84
CA MET A 1 -2.78 -8.18 -6.80
C MET A 1 -1.45 -8.95 -6.82
N VAL A 2 -1.43 -10.28 -6.71
CA VAL A 2 -0.16 -11.08 -6.64
C VAL A 2 0.82 -10.79 -7.80
N ARG A 3 0.31 -10.58 -9.03
CA ARG A 3 1.11 -10.22 -10.21
C ARG A 3 1.78 -8.84 -10.13
N HIS A 4 1.37 -8.00 -9.17
CA HIS A 4 1.86 -6.64 -8.97
C HIS A 4 2.48 -6.47 -7.57
N ILE A 5 3.02 -7.56 -7.01
CA ILE A 5 3.59 -7.53 -5.65
C ILE A 5 4.75 -6.54 -5.53
N ASP A 6 5.55 -6.39 -6.59
CA ASP A 6 6.66 -5.43 -6.62
C ASP A 6 6.16 -3.98 -6.57
N ASP A 7 5.10 -3.67 -7.31
CA ASP A 7 4.46 -2.35 -7.27
C ASP A 7 3.87 -2.05 -5.88
N LEU A 8 3.30 -3.06 -5.21
CA LEU A 8 2.78 -2.95 -3.85
C LEU A 8 3.91 -2.71 -2.85
N HIS A 9 5.00 -3.49 -2.93
CA HIS A 9 6.19 -3.30 -2.10
C HIS A 9 6.80 -1.91 -2.30
N ALA A 10 6.91 -1.44 -3.55
CA ALA A 10 7.42 -0.11 -3.86
C ALA A 10 6.51 1.00 -3.31
N ALA A 11 5.18 0.85 -3.41
CA ALA A 11 4.22 1.79 -2.84
C ALA A 11 4.35 1.87 -1.31
N MET A 12 4.44 0.73 -0.63
CA MET A 12 4.63 0.69 0.82
C MET A 12 5.97 1.27 1.25
N LYS A 13 7.06 0.99 0.51
CA LYS A 13 8.38 1.57 0.77
C LYS A 13 8.36 3.09 0.65
N THR A 14 7.70 3.64 -0.37
CA THR A 14 7.52 5.08 -0.55
C THR A 14 6.78 5.70 0.64
N VAL A 15 5.66 5.12 1.06
CA VAL A 15 4.87 5.67 2.17
C VAL A 15 5.57 5.54 3.50
N LYS A 16 6.25 4.41 3.77
CA LYS A 16 7.03 4.20 5.00
C LYS A 16 8.14 5.24 5.19
N GLY A 17 8.69 5.79 4.10
CA GLY A 17 9.73 6.82 4.16
C GLY A 17 9.25 8.16 4.71
N THR A 18 7.97 8.50 4.55
CA THR A 18 7.39 9.77 5.03
C THR A 18 6.41 9.58 6.18
N HIS A 19 5.79 8.40 6.28
CA HIS A 19 4.82 8.03 7.30
C HIS A 19 5.26 6.71 7.94
N PRO A 20 6.19 6.75 8.92
CA PRO A 20 6.77 5.57 9.53
C PRO A 20 5.70 4.60 10.04
N LEU A 21 5.89 3.32 9.77
CA LEU A 21 5.09 2.21 10.28
C LEU A 21 5.95 0.94 10.26
N ALA A 22 5.68 0.01 11.17
CA ALA A 22 6.26 -1.33 11.16
C ALA A 22 5.22 -2.32 10.62
N ILE A 23 5.62 -3.15 9.66
CA ILE A 23 4.79 -4.23 9.14
C ILE A 23 5.04 -5.44 10.03
N LEU A 24 4.03 -5.87 10.79
CA LEU A 24 4.12 -7.05 11.66
C LEU A 24 3.75 -8.32 10.89
N ALA A 25 2.72 -8.23 10.04
CA ALA A 25 2.30 -9.31 9.17
C ALA A 25 1.68 -8.76 7.88
N MET A 26 1.81 -9.50 6.80
CA MET A 26 1.16 -9.20 5.52
C MET A 26 0.84 -10.49 4.75
N MET A 27 -0.35 -10.55 4.18
CA MET A 27 -0.76 -11.60 3.25
C MET A 27 -1.28 -10.95 1.97
N VAL A 28 -0.76 -11.40 0.82
CA VAL A 28 -1.16 -10.91 -0.50
C VAL A 28 -1.94 -12.01 -1.20
N LEU A 29 -3.24 -11.79 -1.43
CA LEU A 29 -4.12 -12.70 -2.15
C LEU A 29 -4.39 -12.16 -3.56
N ALA A 30 -5.04 -12.96 -4.42
CA ALA A 30 -5.30 -12.57 -5.81
C ALA A 30 -5.99 -11.20 -5.95
N GLN A 31 -6.96 -10.90 -5.06
CA GLN A 31 -7.83 -9.71 -5.14
C GLN A 31 -7.61 -8.68 -4.02
N HIS A 32 -7.04 -9.08 -2.87
CA HIS A 32 -6.90 -8.20 -1.71
C HIS A 32 -5.67 -8.55 -0.88
N ILE A 33 -5.37 -7.71 0.11
CA ILE A 33 -4.28 -7.93 1.06
C ILE A 33 -4.82 -7.80 2.49
N HIS A 34 -4.25 -8.59 3.40
CA HIS A 34 -4.41 -8.40 4.84
C HIS A 34 -3.10 -7.90 5.40
N VAL A 35 -3.16 -6.87 6.25
CA VAL A 35 -1.97 -6.24 6.83
C VAL A 35 -2.18 -5.98 8.30
N ILE A 36 -1.14 -6.23 9.09
CA ILE A 36 -1.07 -5.83 10.49
C ILE A 36 0.11 -4.87 10.60
N TRP A 37 -0.19 -3.63 10.99
CA TRP A 37 0.81 -2.60 11.19
C TRP A 37 0.90 -2.22 12.66
N ARG A 38 2.11 -1.90 13.09
CA ARG A 38 2.36 -1.15 14.31
C ARG A 38 2.73 0.27 13.93
N LEU A 39 2.01 1.23 14.51
CA LEU A 39 2.25 2.66 14.31
C LEU A 39 3.20 3.20 15.38
N PRO A 40 3.84 4.36 15.14
CA PRO A 40 4.57 5.08 16.17
C PRO A 40 3.68 5.39 17.39
N PRO A 41 4.25 5.47 18.60
CA PRO A 41 3.51 5.90 19.78
C PRO A 41 2.86 7.27 19.56
N GLY A 42 1.60 7.42 19.98
CA GLY A 42 0.83 8.66 19.80
C GLY A 42 0.27 8.88 18.39
N ASP A 43 0.51 7.97 17.45
CA ASP A 43 0.00 8.06 16.08
C ASP A 43 -1.07 6.97 15.84
N ALA A 44 -2.30 7.42 15.57
CA ALA A 44 -3.43 6.57 15.21
C ALA A 44 -3.85 6.72 13.74
N ASN A 45 -3.09 7.48 12.93
CA ASN A 45 -3.47 7.84 11.58
C ASN A 45 -3.11 6.75 10.56
N TYR A 46 -3.65 5.55 10.77
CA TYR A 46 -3.63 4.48 9.77
C TYR A 46 -4.42 4.82 8.49
N PRO A 47 -5.55 5.58 8.51
CA PRO A 47 -6.31 5.85 7.29
C PRO A 47 -5.49 6.64 6.26
N LEU A 48 -4.68 7.60 6.70
CA LEU A 48 -3.76 8.34 5.83
C LEU A 48 -2.77 7.41 5.13
N ARG A 49 -2.11 6.52 5.88
CA ARG A 49 -1.16 5.54 5.33
C ARG A 49 -1.83 4.62 4.31
N CYS A 50 -3.01 4.10 4.63
CA CYS A 50 -3.82 3.31 3.71
C CYS A 50 -4.13 4.06 2.41
N SER A 51 -4.58 5.33 2.51
CA SER A 51 -4.89 6.17 1.35
C SER A 51 -3.66 6.41 0.48
N LEU A 52 -2.52 6.78 1.09
CA LEU A 52 -1.27 7.03 0.38
C LEU A 52 -0.73 5.77 -0.30
N ILE A 53 -0.82 4.60 0.35
CA ILE A 53 -0.37 3.32 -0.23
C ILE A 53 -1.25 2.99 -1.45
N LYS A 54 -2.58 3.08 -1.32
CA LYS A 54 -3.51 2.85 -2.43
C LYS A 54 -3.26 3.79 -3.61
N ALA A 55 -3.07 5.08 -3.33
CA ALA A 55 -2.80 6.08 -4.35
C ALA A 55 -1.44 5.86 -5.04
N SER A 56 -0.39 5.54 -4.27
CA SER A 56 0.93 5.23 -4.82
C SER A 56 0.90 3.98 -5.69
N PHE A 57 0.22 2.93 -5.23
CA PHE A 57 0.05 1.68 -5.98
C PHE A 57 -0.72 1.91 -7.29
N SER A 58 -1.88 2.57 -7.23
CA SER A 58 -2.70 2.89 -8.41
C SER A 58 -1.90 3.63 -9.49
N ARG A 59 -1.13 4.66 -9.10
CA ARG A 59 -0.27 5.39 -10.04
C ARG A 59 0.81 4.51 -10.70
N ARG A 60 1.34 3.51 -10.00
CA ARG A 60 2.32 2.56 -10.57
C ARG A 60 1.65 1.63 -11.58
N GLN A 61 0.43 1.19 -11.31
CA GLN A 61 -0.34 0.36 -12.24
C GLN A 61 -0.75 1.11 -13.51
N THR A 62 -1.06 2.41 -13.42
CA THR A 62 -1.33 3.25 -14.61
C THR A 62 -0.10 3.38 -15.50
N LYS A 63 1.09 3.52 -14.92
CA LYS A 63 2.35 3.57 -15.69
C LYS A 63 2.66 2.25 -16.42
N ASN A 64 2.15 1.13 -15.90
CA ASN A 64 2.36 -0.22 -16.44
C ASN A 64 1.18 -0.71 -17.31
N GLY A 65 0.24 0.18 -17.70
CA GLY A 65 -0.70 -0.07 -18.80
C GLY A 65 -2.05 -0.72 -18.47
N HIS A 66 -2.46 -0.84 -17.20
CA HIS A 66 -3.79 -1.36 -16.86
C HIS A 66 -4.66 -0.31 -16.17
N ILE A 67 -5.64 0.20 -16.91
CA ILE A 67 -6.67 1.12 -16.43
C ILE A 67 -7.91 0.29 -16.08
N HIS A 68 -8.31 0.26 -14.82
CA HIS A 68 -9.73 0.13 -14.47
C HIS A 68 -10.19 1.53 -14.13
N ALA A 69 -11.09 2.08 -14.96
CA ALA A 69 -11.72 3.37 -14.70
C ALA A 69 -12.35 3.35 -13.31
N SER A 70 -11.91 4.25 -12.43
CA SER A 70 -12.64 4.55 -11.20
C SER A 70 -13.96 5.19 -11.61
N ARG A 71 -15.07 4.57 -11.25
CA ARG A 71 -16.41 5.18 -11.31
C ARG A 71 -16.49 6.34 -10.31
#